data_AF-A0A0S3F281-F1
#
_entry.id   AF-A0A0S3F281-F1
#
_cell.length_a   1.000
_cell.length_b   1.000
_cell.length_c   1.000
_cell.angle_alpha   90.00
_cell.angle_beta   90.00
_cell.angle_gamma   90.00
#
_symmetry.space_group_name_H-M   'P 1'
#
loop_
_entity.id
_entity.type
_entity.pdbx_description
1 polymer ?
#
loop_
_entity_poly.entity_id
_entity_poly.type
_entity_poly.pdbx_seq_one_letter_code
_entity_poly.pdbx_strand_id
1 'polypeptide(L)'
;MNLYLKDPQARIDHEIDWSAYLAGQHVVASVWHVSPAEAGGIVVEADAFEDLRTSVRLSGGAVGRLYYVTNRVALSDGQEDERSIHVRVEER
;
A
#
# COMPACT_ATOMS: atom_id res chain seq x y z
N MET A 1 -9.33 1.11 11.16
CA MET A 1 -8.24 0.14 10.94
C MET A 1 -8.76 -0.89 9.95
N ASN A 2 -8.24 -0.88 8.71
CA ASN A 2 -8.71 -1.79 7.66
C ASN A 2 -7.74 -2.98 7.57
N LEU A 3 -8.28 -4.19 7.74
CA LEU A 3 -7.58 -5.46 7.58
C LEU A 3 -8.07 -6.11 6.28
N TYR A 4 -7.16 -6.37 5.36
CA TYR A 4 -7.45 -7.05 4.10
C TYR A 4 -7.00 -8.50 4.17
N LEU A 5 -7.84 -9.42 3.72
CA LEU A 5 -7.50 -10.83 3.56
C LEU A 5 -7.04 -11.09 2.13
N LYS A 6 -5.89 -11.75 1.99
CA LYS A 6 -5.28 -12.06 0.71
C LYS A 6 -4.94 -13.54 0.62
N ASP A 7 -5.29 -14.17 -0.50
CA ASP A 7 -4.75 -15.49 -0.85
C ASP A 7 -3.30 -15.35 -1.37
N PRO A 8 -2.34 -16.21 -0.97
CA PRO A 8 -0.94 -16.13 -1.42
C PRO A 8 -0.77 -16.04 -2.94
N GLN A 9 -1.58 -16.77 -3.70
CA GLN A 9 -1.51 -16.84 -5.16
C GLN A 9 -2.27 -15.70 -5.85
N ALA A 10 -3.15 -14.99 -5.13
CA ALA A 10 -3.87 -13.86 -5.67
C ALA A 10 -2.95 -12.66 -5.93
N ARG A 11 -3.28 -11.88 -6.96
CA ARG A 11 -2.79 -10.51 -7.14
C ARG A 11 -3.92 -9.58 -6.75
N ILE A 12 -3.63 -8.62 -5.88
CA ILE A 12 -4.62 -7.64 -5.43
C ILE A 12 -4.11 -6.24 -5.71
N ASP A 13 -4.99 -5.39 -6.22
CA ASP A 13 -4.75 -3.98 -6.37
C ASP A 13 -5.34 -3.25 -5.16
N HIS A 14 -4.56 -2.34 -4.58
CA HIS A 14 -4.98 -1.46 -3.50
C HIS A 14 -4.78 -0.01 -3.88
N GLU A 15 -5.75 0.81 -3.51
CA GLU A 15 -5.73 2.24 -3.73
C GLU A 15 -5.93 2.98 -2.41
N ILE A 16 -5.24 4.10 -2.25
CA ILE A 16 -5.47 5.07 -1.19
C ILE A 16 -5.90 6.37 -1.88
N ASP A 17 -7.11 6.81 -1.54
CA ASP A 17 -7.65 8.11 -1.93
C ASP A 17 -7.28 9.16 -0.87
N TRP A 18 -6.49 10.14 -1.30
CA TRP A 18 -6.00 11.23 -0.48
C TRP A 18 -6.87 12.48 -0.56
N SER A 19 -7.90 12.50 -1.42
CA SER A 19 -8.76 13.67 -1.67
C SER A 19 -9.37 14.27 -0.40
N ALA A 20 -9.72 13.41 0.56
CA ALA A 20 -10.27 13.84 1.85
C ALA A 20 -9.25 14.49 2.80
N TYR A 21 -7.95 14.37 2.51
CA TYR A 21 -6.87 14.74 3.44
C TYR A 21 -6.01 15.90 2.93
N LEU A 22 -5.94 16.12 1.63
CA LEU A 22 -4.94 17.02 1.05
C LEU A 22 -5.34 18.49 1.01
N ALA A 23 -6.57 18.88 1.36
CA ALA A 23 -6.99 20.29 1.51
C ALA A 23 -6.53 21.24 0.38
N GLY A 24 -6.47 20.75 -0.87
CA GLY A 24 -6.00 21.50 -2.04
C GLY A 24 -4.57 21.21 -2.50
N GLN A 25 -3.82 20.41 -1.75
CA GLN A 25 -2.53 19.83 -2.16
C GLN A 25 -2.74 18.61 -3.06
N HIS A 26 -1.66 18.23 -3.76
CA HIS A 26 -1.60 17.00 -4.54
C HIS A 26 -0.31 16.23 -4.23
N VAL A 27 -0.34 14.93 -4.52
CA VAL A 27 0.79 14.01 -4.40
C VAL A 27 1.78 14.29 -5.52
N VAL A 28 3.03 14.57 -5.16
CA VAL A 28 4.14 14.78 -6.12
C VAL A 28 5.11 13.59 -6.19
N ALA A 29 5.11 12.75 -5.15
CA ALA A 29 5.82 11.48 -5.15
C ALA A 29 5.13 10.49 -4.21
N SER A 30 5.27 9.20 -4.50
CA SER A 30 4.70 8.11 -3.70
C SER A 30 5.68 6.94 -3.64
N VAL A 31 5.85 6.34 -2.46
CA VAL A 31 6.72 5.18 -2.24
C VAL A 31 6.01 4.16 -1.36
N TRP A 32 5.97 2.91 -1.80
CA TRP A 32 5.37 1.81 -1.07
C TRP A 32 6.41 0.93 -0.37
N HIS A 33 6.16 0.60 0.89
CA HIS A 33 6.98 -0.28 1.71
C HIS A 33 6.13 -1.42 2.28
N VAL A 34 6.74 -2.60 2.40
CA VAL A 34 6.10 -3.78 2.99
C VAL A 34 6.92 -4.24 4.19
N SER A 35 6.27 -4.45 5.32
CA SER A 35 6.88 -4.97 6.55
C SER A 35 6.05 -6.12 7.13
N PRO A 36 6.65 -7.23 7.59
CA PRO A 36 8.08 -7.53 7.52
C PRO A 36 8.52 -7.83 6.08
N ALA A 37 9.74 -7.41 5.74
CA ALA A 37 10.42 -7.85 4.53
C ALA A 37 11.04 -9.22 4.79
N GLU A 38 10.47 -10.26 4.19
CA GLU A 38 10.92 -11.64 4.38
C GLU A 38 10.85 -12.43 3.06
N ALA A 39 11.63 -13.51 2.96
CA ALA A 39 11.58 -14.40 1.81
C ALA A 39 10.19 -15.03 1.70
N GLY A 40 9.56 -14.93 0.53
CA GLY A 40 8.18 -15.36 0.31
C GLY A 40 7.13 -14.41 0.89
N GLY A 41 7.53 -13.23 1.37
CA GLY A 41 6.63 -12.17 1.82
C GLY A 41 5.85 -11.52 0.67
N ILE A 42 5.03 -10.53 1.02
CA ILE A 42 4.31 -9.74 0.00
C ILE A 42 5.31 -8.94 -0.84
N VAL A 43 5.09 -8.94 -2.15
CA VAL A 43 5.89 -8.21 -3.14
C VAL A 43 5.03 -7.12 -3.75
N VAL A 44 5.59 -5.91 -3.87
CA VAL A 44 5.04 -4.84 -4.70
C VAL A 44 5.47 -5.12 -6.14
N GLU A 45 4.50 -5.44 -7.00
CA GLU A 45 4.78 -5.75 -8.41
C GLU A 45 4.77 -4.51 -9.29
N ALA A 46 3.89 -3.58 -8.96
CA ALA A 46 3.73 -2.32 -9.64
C ALA A 46 3.09 -1.34 -8.67
N ASP A 47 3.40 -0.06 -8.85
CA ASP A 47 2.73 1.03 -8.16
C ASP A 47 2.59 2.21 -9.13
N ALA A 48 1.61 3.06 -8.82
CA ALA A 48 1.36 4.28 -9.57
C ALA A 48 0.72 5.32 -8.65
N PHE A 49 0.87 6.59 -9.00
CA PHE A 49 0.16 7.68 -8.33
C PHE A 49 -0.36 8.70 -9.34
N GLU A 50 -1.45 9.35 -8.95
CA GLU A 50 -2.08 10.50 -9.59
C GLU A 50 -2.21 11.62 -8.54
N ASP A 51 -2.72 12.80 -8.93
CA ASP A 51 -2.82 13.99 -8.07
C ASP A 51 -3.32 13.71 -6.64
N LEU A 52 -4.37 12.89 -6.50
CA LEU A 52 -5.01 12.64 -5.20
C LEU A 52 -5.09 11.15 -4.85
N ARG A 53 -4.44 10.27 -5.63
CA ARG A 53 -4.60 8.82 -5.48
C ARG A 53 -3.27 8.10 -5.65
N THR A 54 -3.07 7.07 -4.86
CA THR A 54 -1.91 6.18 -4.97
C THR A 54 -2.40 4.75 -5.03
N SER A 55 -1.83 3.95 -5.92
CA SER A 55 -2.18 2.56 -6.13
C SER A 55 -0.97 1.66 -6.05
N VAL A 56 -1.19 0.41 -5.62
CA VAL A 56 -0.17 -0.64 -5.58
C VAL A 56 -0.78 -1.99 -5.93
N ARG A 57 -0.05 -2.76 -6.73
CA ARG A 57 -0.31 -4.16 -7.00
C ARG A 57 0.56 -5.03 -6.12
N LEU A 58 -0.08 -5.87 -5.31
CA LEU A 58 0.57 -6.78 -4.39
C LEU A 58 0.40 -8.24 -4.83
N SER A 59 1.48 -9.00 -4.74
CA SER A 59 1.49 -10.45 -4.94
C SER A 59 2.27 -11.18 -3.85
N GLY A 60 2.22 -12.52 -3.85
CA GLY A 60 2.90 -13.34 -2.86
C GLY A 60 2.35 -13.18 -1.45
N GLY A 61 3.23 -13.39 -0.45
CA GLY A 61 2.88 -13.42 0.95
C GLY A 61 2.83 -14.84 1.51
N ALA A 62 3.35 -15.02 2.72
CA ALA A 62 3.35 -16.30 3.41
C ALA A 62 2.06 -16.50 4.22
N VAL A 63 1.43 -17.67 4.10
CA VAL A 63 0.20 -18.03 4.81
C VAL A 63 0.37 -17.87 6.32
N GLY A 64 -0.66 -17.31 6.97
CA GLY A 64 -0.69 -17.05 8.40
C GLY A 64 0.10 -15.80 8.82
N ARG A 65 0.72 -15.06 7.88
CA ARG A 65 1.44 -13.82 8.17
C ARG A 65 0.56 -12.59 8.04
N LEU A 66 0.89 -11.59 8.84
CA LEU A 66 0.35 -10.24 8.76
C LEU A 66 1.45 -9.31 8.24
N TYR A 67 1.12 -8.57 7.18
CA TYR A 67 1.97 -7.56 6.58
C TYR A 67 1.36 -6.17 6.77
N TYR A 68 2.23 -5.20 6.93
CA TYR A 68 1.96 -3.78 6.94
C TYR A 68 2.46 -3.24 5.61
N VAL A 69 1.52 -2.76 4.78
CA VAL A 69 1.84 -2.16 3.50
C VAL A 69 1.62 -0.66 3.66
N THR A 70 2.70 0.08 3.59
CA THR A 70 2.77 1.49 3.94
C THR A 70 3.08 2.31 2.71
N ASN A 71 2.20 3.27 2.39
CA ASN A 71 2.45 4.27 1.39
C ASN A 71 2.91 5.56 2.04
N ARG A 72 4.07 6.07 1.62
CA ARG A 72 4.57 7.40 1.97
C ARG A 72 4.44 8.30 0.75
N VAL A 73 3.81 9.46 0.93
CA VAL A 73 3.65 10.48 -0.11
C VAL A 73 4.39 11.75 0.25
N ALA A 74 4.97 12.40 -0.76
CA ALA A 74 5.37 13.80 -0.69
C ALA A 74 4.29 14.66 -1.37
N LEU A 75 3.99 15.80 -0.78
CA LEU A 75 2.94 16.71 -1.21
C LEU A 75 3.51 17.96 -1.89
N SER A 76 2.67 18.65 -2.64
CA SER A 76 3.03 19.85 -3.40
C SER A 76 3.51 21.04 -2.56
N ASP A 77 3.22 21.07 -1.27
CA ASP A 77 3.73 22.07 -0.32
C ASP A 77 5.02 21.65 0.40
N GLY A 78 5.58 20.50 0.05
CA GLY A 78 6.79 19.94 0.64
C GLY A 78 6.56 19.13 1.91
N GLN A 79 5.31 18.94 2.35
CA GLN A 79 5.00 18.03 3.45
C GLN A 79 5.06 16.55 3.00
N GLU A 80 5.21 15.66 3.97
CA GLU A 80 5.12 14.21 3.77
C GLU A 80 4.00 13.64 4.64
N ASP A 81 3.21 12.71 4.10
CA ASP A 81 2.21 11.93 4.85
C ASP A 81 2.42 10.43 4.58
N GLU A 82 1.99 9.58 5.51
CA GLU A 82 2.16 8.15 5.45
C GLU A 82 0.89 7.42 5.91
N ARG A 83 0.47 6.41 5.13
CA ARG A 83 -0.70 5.59 5.43
C ARG A 83 -0.37 4.12 5.29
N SER A 84 -0.86 3.34 6.24
CA SER A 84 -0.62 1.90 6.29
C SER A 84 -1.92 1.11 6.19
N ILE A 85 -1.88 0.03 5.42
CA ILE A 85 -2.93 -1.00 5.37
C ILE A 85 -2.37 -2.30 5.96
N HIS A 86 -3.24 -3.06 6.63
CA HIS A 86 -2.89 -4.37 7.16
C HIS A 86 -3.36 -5.44 6.18
N VAL A 87 -2.46 -6.32 5.74
CA VAL A 87 -2.77 -7.43 4.84
C VAL A 87 -2.43 -8.74 5.54
N ARG A 88 -3.44 -9.54 5.82
CA ARG A 88 -3.27 -10.88 6.38
C ARG A 88 -3.42 -11.90 5.27
N VAL A 89 -2.45 -12.80 5.18
CA VAL A 89 -2.41 -13.82 4.14
C VAL A 89 -2.97 -15.12 4.70
N GLU A 90 -4.01 -15.66 4.07
CA GLU A 90 -4.67 -16.90 4.46
C GLU A 90 -4.99 -17.70 3.19
N GLU A 91 -4.88 -19.03 3.25
CA GLU A 91 -5.36 -19.89 2.17
C GLU A 91 -6.89 -19.80 2.10
N ARG A 92 -7.40 -19.63 0.89
CA ARG A 92 -8.85 -19.55 0.62
C ARG A 92 -9.39 -20.84 0.03
#